data_AF-A0A1L9RHH1-F1
#
_entry.id   AF-A0A1L9RHH1-F1
#
_cell.length_a   1.000
_cell.length_b   1.000
_cell.length_c   1.000
_cell.angle_alpha   90.00
_cell.angle_beta   90.00
_cell.angle_gamma   90.00
#
_symmetry.space_group_name_H-M   'P 1'
#
loop_
_entity.id
_entity.type
_entity.pdbx_description
1 polymer ?
#
loop_
_entity_poly.entity_id
_entity_poly.type
_entity_poly.pdbx_seq_one_letter_code
_entity_poly.pdbx_strand_id
1 'polypeptide(L)'
;MENPSYPHQPAGFDRLYHIYHTIFHYDYHVMDSDKRQLFHVDNSSLTPKKPDLTFHAGTTTQAPVVSVGKFLHFSRHFKIGLGNPQHPNTVVWEDLVCQGFAHVKHTIQVTTRSNKGATRRSFVWKKTSSVGVAGSTPSLLGNRNYKLVDESGKIAAIFTQSSYSYKKAGKLEVCADYGQGFDLMVLTTALCLFESQRRRSNSSSGGGGGGLNSDTIQCDEARPICSNCSKRQSECEYESTSSIRWTNESPRPRHQSSNQPSPEGSQQAEPTLATDSSFDILGKLSVGEGTAASPVSLNFSNLELMMQWCNSTYHSLSRNGRTDPVWRSLVPEEALSQPLLMHGIMSLSALHLARTKDNHRRPEYISTAVAHQNQALALFREFLGDVNSSNAKAMFAFAGIVVVYSFGFPQTPGWKDPWTCVDDLLQVLVLCRGVQQVLSASSTSVRDSSFGPLLRLDDYESYLPENIRSALERLQEANEAYGAHDATHETDLYHDTIEKLEQMMSAMHGGMNSMTVVCRWAIRVESAYVDLLREHRPLALVILVHYCLALHFLRHNWCLDEWGVRVSKAIWFMLDDQWRPLAQWAMMEIHGRDFTFDVEMS
;
A
#
# COMPACT_ATOMS: atom_id res chain seq x y z
N MET A 1 34.05 12.00 24.82
CA MET A 1 34.88 12.06 23.59
C MET A 1 33.99 12.57 22.48
N GLU A 2 34.22 13.80 22.03
CA GLU A 2 33.52 14.41 20.91
C GLU A 2 33.97 13.71 19.61
N ASN A 3 33.02 13.37 18.75
CA ASN A 3 33.29 12.72 17.46
C ASN A 3 33.59 13.82 16.43
N PRO A 4 34.79 13.90 15.84
CA PRO A 4 35.19 15.00 14.98
C PRO A 4 34.81 14.69 13.52
N SER A 5 33.57 14.99 13.13
CA SER A 5 33.14 14.87 11.71
C SER A 5 31.97 15.77 11.30
N TYR A 6 31.57 16.72 12.16
CA TYR A 6 30.57 17.73 11.79
C TYR A 6 31.28 18.99 11.27
N PRO A 7 30.87 19.55 10.12
CA PRO A 7 31.39 20.85 9.70
C PRO A 7 31.06 21.89 10.78
N HIS A 8 32.09 22.49 11.36
CA HIS A 8 31.95 23.52 12.39
C HIS A 8 31.27 24.76 11.81
N GLN A 9 29.98 24.97 12.14
CA GLN A 9 29.31 26.25 11.94
C GLN A 9 29.46 27.13 13.20
N PRO A 10 29.91 28.40 13.05
CA PRO A 10 30.00 29.35 14.17
C PRO A 10 28.61 29.80 14.64
N ALA A 11 28.48 29.96 15.96
CA ALA A 11 27.25 30.43 16.62
C ALA A 11 26.92 31.86 16.18
N GLY A 12 25.71 32.07 15.62
CA GLY A 12 25.19 33.40 15.31
C GLY A 12 24.59 33.61 13.92
N PHE A 13 24.59 32.60 13.04
CA PHE A 13 23.84 32.66 11.79
C PHE A 13 22.41 32.18 11.99
N ASP A 14 21.47 32.81 11.27
CA ASP A 14 20.13 32.28 11.05
C ASP A 14 20.27 30.79 10.71
N ARG A 15 19.78 29.91 11.60
CA ARG A 15 19.75 28.45 11.37
C ARG A 15 18.65 28.09 10.38
N LEU A 16 18.74 28.75 9.24
CA LEU A 16 17.83 28.75 8.13
C LEU A 16 18.45 27.90 7.02
N TYR A 17 17.77 26.82 6.71
CA TYR A 17 18.15 25.88 5.68
C TYR A 17 17.20 25.99 4.49
N HIS A 18 17.75 26.00 3.29
CA HIS A 18 17.00 25.94 2.05
C HIS A 18 17.15 24.56 1.42
N ILE A 19 16.00 23.94 1.10
CA ILE A 19 15.97 22.55 0.62
C ILE A 19 15.50 22.55 -0.83
N TYR A 20 16.28 21.93 -1.71
CA TYR A 20 16.05 21.83 -3.15
C TYR A 20 16.04 20.37 -3.61
N HIS A 21 15.27 20.06 -4.65
CA HIS A 21 15.34 18.77 -5.33
C HIS A 21 16.50 18.74 -6.33
N THR A 22 17.10 17.57 -6.56
CA THR A 22 18.02 17.38 -7.68
C THR A 22 17.26 17.19 -9.00
N ILE A 23 17.95 17.33 -10.13
CA ILE A 23 17.33 17.42 -11.46
C ILE A 23 16.84 16.05 -11.97
N PHE A 24 17.44 14.94 -11.53
CA PHE A 24 17.21 13.61 -12.14
C PHE A 24 16.79 12.50 -11.15
N HIS A 25 17.04 12.69 -9.85
CA HIS A 25 16.65 11.77 -8.79
C HIS A 25 16.01 12.60 -7.68
N TYR A 26 14.90 12.18 -7.08
CA TYR A 26 14.18 12.95 -6.04
C TYR A 26 14.97 13.20 -4.73
N ASP A 27 16.29 13.08 -4.78
CA ASP A 27 17.30 13.49 -3.82
C ASP A 27 17.17 14.98 -3.46
N TYR A 28 17.78 15.35 -2.33
CA TYR A 28 17.74 16.71 -1.82
C TYR A 28 19.12 17.34 -1.67
N HIS A 29 19.21 18.63 -2.02
CA HIS A 29 20.30 19.50 -1.63
C HIS A 29 19.84 20.39 -0.48
N VAL A 30 20.52 20.30 0.66
CA VAL A 30 20.30 21.17 1.82
C VAL A 30 21.38 22.25 1.82
N MET A 31 20.96 23.50 1.66
CA MET A 31 21.83 24.66 1.64
C MET A 31 21.62 25.55 2.87
N ASP A 32 22.65 26.26 3.29
CA ASP A 32 22.54 27.32 4.29
C ASP A 32 21.92 28.62 3.71
N SER A 33 21.81 29.65 4.55
CA SER A 33 21.35 30.99 4.17
C SER A 33 22.23 31.66 3.10
N ASP A 34 23.52 31.34 3.07
CA ASP A 34 24.50 31.81 2.08
C ASP A 34 24.50 30.98 0.78
N LYS A 35 23.55 30.06 0.63
CA LYS A 35 23.40 29.14 -0.51
C LYS A 35 24.59 28.19 -0.70
N ARG A 36 25.34 27.90 0.36
CA ARG A 36 26.35 26.84 0.35
C ARG A 36 25.69 25.52 0.67
N GLN A 37 25.94 24.50 -0.14
CA GLN A 37 25.40 23.17 0.11
C GLN A 37 26.13 22.52 1.29
N LEU A 38 25.38 22.22 2.34
CA LEU A 38 25.87 21.55 3.54
C LEU A 38 25.69 20.04 3.45
N PHE A 39 24.55 19.60 2.90
CA PHE A 39 24.22 18.18 2.80
C PHE A 39 23.68 17.82 1.42
N HIS A 40 24.05 16.63 0.97
CA HIS A 40 23.37 15.90 -0.08
C HIS A 40 22.57 14.77 0.58
N VAL A 41 21.29 14.65 0.23
CA VAL A 41 20.41 13.63 0.80
C VAL A 41 19.97 12.70 -0.32
N ASP A 42 20.48 11.47 -0.28
CA ASP A 42 20.06 10.39 -1.16
C ASP A 42 18.66 9.91 -0.72
N ASN A 43 17.71 9.96 -1.65
CA ASN A 43 16.32 9.60 -1.44
C ASN A 43 16.03 8.24 -2.11
N SER A 44 16.31 7.17 -1.37
CA SER A 44 16.07 5.82 -1.85
C SER A 44 14.61 5.42 -1.63
N SER A 45 13.93 5.07 -2.72
CA SER A 45 12.67 4.34 -2.67
C SER A 45 12.93 2.84 -2.82
N LEU A 46 12.37 2.05 -1.89
CA LEU A 46 12.18 0.59 -2.07
C LEU A 46 13.41 -0.33 -1.95
N THR A 47 14.33 -0.02 -1.03
CA THR A 47 15.45 -0.91 -0.67
C THR A 47 15.28 -1.42 0.77
N PRO A 48 14.91 -2.69 0.99
CA PRO A 48 14.61 -3.22 2.34
C PRO A 48 15.75 -3.05 3.34
N LYS A 49 17.00 -3.09 2.86
CA LYS A 49 18.22 -3.01 3.69
C LYS A 49 18.87 -1.62 3.75
N LYS A 50 18.39 -0.64 2.97
CA LYS A 50 18.99 0.70 2.91
C LYS A 50 18.03 1.73 3.52
N PRO A 51 18.53 2.76 4.23
CA PRO A 51 17.70 3.87 4.68
C PRO A 51 16.98 4.58 3.54
N ASP A 52 15.77 5.08 3.81
CA ASP A 52 14.95 5.80 2.81
C ASP A 52 15.53 7.18 2.52
N LEU A 53 16.06 7.84 3.55
CA LEU A 53 16.84 9.08 3.42
C LEU A 53 18.23 8.87 4.02
N THR A 54 19.28 9.21 3.27
CA THR A 54 20.67 9.14 3.73
C THR A 54 21.33 10.51 3.58
N PHE A 55 21.75 11.12 4.68
CA PHE A 55 22.38 12.44 4.70
C PHE A 55 23.90 12.31 4.62
N HIS A 56 24.47 12.88 3.57
CA HIS A 56 25.90 12.99 3.35
C HIS A 56 26.39 14.40 3.69
N ALA A 57 27.42 14.51 4.53
CA ALA A 57 28.03 15.79 4.92
C ALA A 57 28.94 16.35 3.81
N GLY A 58 28.32 16.84 2.74
CA GLY A 58 29.00 17.42 1.59
C GLY A 58 28.06 17.60 0.40
N THR A 59 28.65 17.75 -0.78
CA THR A 59 27.90 18.05 -2.01
C THR A 59 27.43 16.81 -2.76
N THR A 60 27.99 15.64 -2.46
CA THR A 60 27.79 14.38 -3.21
C THR A 60 27.54 13.18 -2.29
N THR A 61 27.09 12.07 -2.87
CA THR A 61 26.89 10.76 -2.19
C THR A 61 28.18 10.11 -1.68
N GLN A 62 29.35 10.59 -2.11
CA GLN A 62 30.65 10.09 -1.65
C GLN A 62 31.07 10.68 -0.31
N ALA A 63 30.41 11.75 0.15
CA ALA A 63 30.70 12.36 1.43
C ALA A 63 30.21 11.47 2.60
N PRO A 64 30.83 11.61 3.80
CA PRO A 64 30.48 10.77 4.95
C PRO A 64 29.01 10.86 5.35
N VAL A 65 28.41 9.71 5.64
CA VAL A 65 27.03 9.63 6.14
C VAL A 65 26.97 10.11 7.59
N VAL A 66 26.12 11.11 7.85
CA VAL A 66 25.97 11.73 9.18
C VAL A 66 24.61 11.50 9.81
N SER A 67 23.58 11.17 9.03
CA SER A 67 22.26 10.85 9.54
C SER A 67 21.47 10.00 8.53
N VAL A 68 20.55 9.19 9.04
CA VAL A 68 19.68 8.34 8.23
C VAL A 68 18.25 8.36 8.75
N GLY A 69 17.30 8.36 7.82
CA GLY A 69 15.88 8.19 8.10
C GLY A 69 15.39 6.90 7.45
N LYS A 70 14.90 5.95 8.25
CA LYS A 70 14.27 4.73 7.75
C LYS A 70 12.77 4.79 7.97
N PHE A 71 12.02 4.59 6.88
CA PHE A 71 10.57 4.55 6.97
C PHE A 71 10.19 3.13 7.35
N LEU A 72 9.51 2.98 8.49
CA LEU A 72 8.98 1.69 8.87
C LEU A 72 7.83 1.38 7.93
N HIS A 73 7.97 0.31 7.16
CA HIS A 73 6.99 -0.09 6.16
C HIS A 73 5.62 -0.21 6.85
N PHE A 74 4.59 0.38 6.24
CA PHE A 74 3.21 0.41 6.76
C PHE A 74 2.96 1.16 8.05
N SER A 75 3.97 1.87 8.52
CA SER A 75 3.85 2.67 9.70
C SER A 75 3.86 4.15 9.35
N ARG A 76 3.27 4.95 10.24
CA ARG A 76 3.55 6.38 10.31
C ARG A 76 4.73 6.71 11.23
N HIS A 77 5.36 5.69 11.81
CA HIS A 77 6.59 5.82 12.59
C HIS A 77 7.83 5.76 11.69
N PHE A 78 8.90 6.41 12.13
CA PHE A 78 10.19 6.41 11.45
C PHE A 78 11.30 6.08 12.44
N LYS A 79 12.35 5.41 11.96
CA LYS A 79 13.60 5.28 12.71
C LYS A 79 14.60 6.33 12.23
N ILE A 80 15.15 7.08 13.17
CA ILE A 80 16.12 8.15 12.93
C ILE A 80 17.44 7.70 13.51
N GLY A 81 18.47 7.58 12.68
CA GLY A 81 19.82 7.25 13.11
C GLY A 81 20.74 8.46 12.93
N LEU A 82 21.32 8.96 14.02
CA LEU A 82 22.35 10.01 13.97
C LEU A 82 23.73 9.35 14.00
N GLY A 83 24.47 9.47 12.91
CA GLY A 83 25.75 8.79 12.68
C GLY A 83 25.75 7.89 11.44
N ASN A 84 26.90 7.27 11.14
CA ASN A 84 27.05 6.39 9.98
C ASN A 84 26.54 4.97 10.30
N PRO A 85 25.49 4.46 9.63
CA PRO A 85 24.93 3.13 9.87
C PRO A 85 25.92 1.97 9.62
N GLN A 86 26.99 2.18 8.86
CA GLN A 86 28.06 1.19 8.69
C GLN A 86 28.87 0.95 9.97
N HIS A 87 28.79 1.88 10.93
CA HIS A 87 29.44 1.80 12.24
C HIS A 87 28.36 1.77 13.35
N PRO A 88 27.58 0.68 13.49
CA PRO A 88 26.36 0.66 14.29
C PRO A 88 26.54 1.04 15.76
N ASN A 89 27.72 0.78 16.34
CA ASN A 89 28.04 1.14 17.73
C ASN A 89 28.20 2.65 17.96
N THR A 90 28.26 3.45 16.90
CA THR A 90 28.43 4.92 16.96
C THR A 90 27.14 5.67 16.63
N VAL A 91 26.08 4.96 16.22
CA VAL A 91 24.81 5.55 15.79
C VAL A 91 23.86 5.65 16.97
N VAL A 92 23.32 6.85 17.19
CA VAL A 92 22.22 7.06 18.13
C VAL A 92 20.92 6.85 17.37
N TRP A 93 20.18 5.80 17.72
CA TRP A 93 18.87 5.49 17.14
C TRP A 93 17.75 6.04 17.99
N GLU A 94 16.83 6.77 17.37
CA GLU A 94 15.64 7.32 18.00
C GLU A 94 14.41 7.00 17.15
N ASP A 95 13.28 6.75 17.82
CA ASP A 95 12.00 6.49 17.17
C ASP A 95 11.20 7.80 17.06
N LEU A 96 10.85 8.18 15.83
CA LEU A 96 9.90 9.25 15.55
C LEU A 96 8.50 8.63 15.46
N VAL A 97 7.75 8.71 16.55
CA VAL A 97 6.48 8.02 16.75
C VAL A 97 5.31 8.93 16.37
N CYS A 98 4.60 8.59 15.30
CA CYS A 98 3.27 9.15 15.02
C CYS A 98 2.27 8.87 16.16
N GLN A 99 1.58 9.89 16.65
CA GLN A 99 0.55 9.84 17.69
C GLN A 99 -0.71 10.59 17.22
N GLY A 100 -1.89 10.00 17.45
CA GLY A 100 -3.20 10.58 17.14
C GLY A 100 -3.69 10.37 15.70
N PHE A 101 -5.00 10.20 15.52
CA PHE A 101 -5.62 9.94 14.21
C PHE A 101 -6.15 11.24 13.53
N ALA A 102 -6.73 12.20 14.27
CA ALA A 102 -7.20 13.48 13.68
C ALA A 102 -6.12 14.57 13.55
N HIS A 103 -5.18 14.65 14.49
CA HIS A 103 -4.06 15.59 14.42
C HIS A 103 -2.77 14.81 14.49
N VAL A 104 -2.32 14.33 13.34
CA VAL A 104 -1.08 13.57 13.19
C VAL A 104 0.07 14.37 13.81
N LYS A 105 0.50 13.95 15.00
CA LYS A 105 1.65 14.48 15.72
C LYS A 105 2.77 13.46 15.59
N HIS A 106 4.00 13.90 15.38
CA HIS A 106 5.14 12.98 15.45
C HIS A 106 6.03 13.37 16.62
N THR A 107 6.13 12.46 17.57
CA THR A 107 6.85 12.67 18.81
C THR A 107 8.19 11.98 18.73
N ILE A 108 9.25 12.68 19.08
CA ILE A 108 10.61 12.14 19.18
C ILE A 108 11.20 12.51 20.53
N GLN A 109 11.86 11.56 21.17
CA GLN A 109 12.64 11.81 22.37
C GLN A 109 14.12 11.89 22.01
N VAL A 110 14.81 12.91 22.47
CA VAL A 110 16.24 13.09 22.19
C VAL A 110 16.98 13.52 23.44
N THR A 111 18.23 13.08 23.54
CA THR A 111 19.13 13.53 24.60
C THR A 111 19.76 14.86 24.19
N THR A 112 19.27 15.96 24.78
CA THR A 112 19.86 17.30 24.60
C THR A 112 20.96 17.52 25.61
N ARG A 113 22.05 18.18 25.21
CA ARG A 113 23.12 18.60 26.13
C ARG A 113 22.98 20.09 26.40
N SER A 114 22.96 20.46 27.66
CA SER A 114 22.96 21.86 28.13
C SER A 114 24.09 22.04 29.13
N ASN A 115 24.40 23.28 29.49
CA ASN A 115 25.38 23.63 30.53
C ASN A 115 25.08 22.97 31.90
N LYS A 116 23.86 22.45 32.11
CA LYS A 116 23.41 21.75 33.33
C LYS A 116 23.48 20.21 33.23
N GLY A 117 24.04 19.64 32.16
CA GLY A 117 24.13 18.20 31.93
C GLY A 117 23.30 17.70 30.73
N ALA A 118 23.32 16.38 30.51
CA ALA A 118 22.52 15.72 29.47
C ALA A 118 21.11 15.44 30.00
N THR A 119 20.08 15.84 29.25
CA THR A 119 18.67 15.64 29.62
C THR A 119 17.90 15.07 28.43
N ARG A 120 17.15 13.98 28.67
CA ARG A 120 16.20 13.40 27.71
C ARG A 120 14.98 14.32 27.64
N ARG A 121 14.65 14.83 26.46
CA ARG A 121 13.51 15.73 26.22
C ARG A 121 12.62 15.19 25.10
N SER A 122 11.32 15.41 25.23
CA SER A 122 10.34 15.10 24.19
C SER A 122 10.06 16.32 23.30
N PHE A 123 10.00 16.10 22.00
CA PHE A 123 9.61 17.11 21.02
C PHE A 123 8.49 16.56 20.13
N VAL A 124 7.58 17.45 19.72
CA VAL A 124 6.40 17.08 18.94
C VAL A 124 6.31 17.91 17.68
N TRP A 125 6.39 17.27 16.52
CA TRP A 125 6.06 17.85 15.22
C TRP A 125 4.54 17.94 15.06
N LYS A 126 4.06 19.13 14.68
CA LYS A 126 2.65 19.43 14.41
C LYS A 126 2.52 20.18 13.08
N LYS A 127 1.46 19.91 12.31
CA LYS A 127 1.12 20.75 11.15
C LYS A 127 0.80 22.18 11.60
N THR A 128 1.10 23.19 10.78
CA THR A 128 0.78 24.59 11.08
C THR A 128 0.37 25.37 9.84
N SER A 129 -0.63 26.25 9.99
CA SER A 129 -1.08 27.20 8.96
C SER A 129 -0.88 28.66 9.36
N SER A 130 -0.37 28.92 10.57
CA SER A 130 -0.30 30.26 11.18
C SER A 130 1.11 30.73 11.50
N VAL A 131 2.12 29.86 11.41
CA VAL A 131 3.52 30.19 11.72
C VAL A 131 4.41 29.74 10.57
N GLY A 132 5.16 30.67 9.98
CA GLY A 132 6.15 30.40 8.95
C GLY A 132 7.54 30.86 9.36
N VAL A 133 8.52 30.48 8.54
CA VAL A 133 9.94 30.80 8.74
C VAL A 133 10.14 32.33 8.72
N ALA A 134 10.97 32.84 9.63
CA ALA A 134 11.29 34.26 9.80
C ALA A 134 10.05 35.17 10.04
N GLY A 135 9.02 34.65 10.72
CA GLY A 135 7.79 35.40 11.02
C GLY A 135 6.89 35.65 9.81
N SER A 136 7.20 35.06 8.65
CA SER A 136 6.33 35.13 7.48
C SER A 136 5.07 34.28 7.66
N THR A 137 3.93 34.74 7.14
CA THR A 137 2.72 33.91 7.05
C THR A 137 2.94 32.82 5.99
N PRO A 138 2.79 31.53 6.32
CA PRO A 138 2.94 30.47 5.33
C PRO A 138 1.90 30.63 4.21
N SER A 139 2.29 30.30 2.98
CA SER A 139 1.38 30.25 1.84
C SER A 139 0.13 29.43 2.18
N LEU A 140 -1.06 30.03 2.02
CA LEU A 140 -2.37 29.38 2.23
C LEU A 140 -2.58 28.16 1.29
N LEU A 141 -1.78 28.04 0.22
CA LEU A 141 -1.79 26.90 -0.70
C LEU A 141 -0.87 25.73 -0.25
N GLY A 142 0.01 25.94 0.74
CA GLY A 142 0.97 24.93 1.19
C GLY A 142 0.40 23.97 2.25
N ASN A 143 0.02 22.73 1.87
CA ASN A 143 -0.51 21.72 2.80
C ASN A 143 0.57 20.88 3.55
N ARG A 144 1.84 21.32 3.56
CA ARG A 144 3.00 20.58 4.14
C ARG A 144 3.92 21.46 5.00
N ASN A 145 3.34 22.29 5.87
CA ASN A 145 4.08 23.10 6.83
C ASN A 145 4.03 22.46 8.23
N TYR A 146 5.16 22.44 8.94
CA TYR A 146 5.27 21.83 10.26
C TYR A 146 5.99 22.74 11.24
N LYS A 147 5.64 22.63 12.51
CA LYS A 147 6.37 23.21 13.63
C LYS A 147 6.75 22.12 14.63
N LEU A 148 7.96 22.17 15.14
CA LEU A 148 8.44 21.36 16.23
C LEU A 148 8.24 22.14 17.52
N VAL A 149 7.59 21.55 18.52
CA VAL A 149 7.43 22.17 19.86
C VAL A 149 8.00 21.27 20.94
N ASP A 150 8.51 21.87 22.01
CA ASP A 150 8.93 21.16 23.21
C ASP A 150 7.75 20.88 24.17
N GLU A 151 8.04 20.23 25.30
CA GLU A 151 7.07 19.89 26.36
C GLU A 151 6.34 21.13 26.94
N SER A 152 6.96 22.31 26.89
CA SER A 152 6.36 23.58 27.34
C SER A 152 5.49 24.26 26.27
N GLY A 153 5.48 23.71 25.05
CA GLY A 153 4.78 24.29 23.90
C GLY A 153 5.57 25.37 23.16
N LYS A 154 6.84 25.62 23.53
CA LYS A 154 7.71 26.58 22.84
C LYS A 154 8.17 26.00 21.50
N ILE A 155 8.18 26.83 20.46
CA ILE A 155 8.62 26.43 19.12
C ILE A 155 10.13 26.22 19.11
N ALA A 156 10.54 25.02 18.71
CA ALA A 156 11.93 24.63 18.56
C ALA A 156 12.40 24.70 17.10
N ALA A 157 11.51 24.48 16.13
CA ALA A 157 11.82 24.59 14.71
C ALA A 157 10.55 24.76 13.86
N ILE A 158 10.71 25.30 12.64
CA ILE A 158 9.62 25.54 11.68
C ILE A 158 10.07 25.10 10.29
N PHE A 159 9.28 24.25 9.64
CA PHE A 159 9.43 23.87 8.25
C PHE A 159 8.27 24.42 7.42
N THR A 160 8.59 25.10 6.32
CA THR A 160 7.61 25.60 5.36
C THR A 160 7.90 25.09 3.96
N GLN A 161 6.88 24.56 3.29
CA GLN A 161 6.97 24.19 1.88
C GLN A 161 7.05 25.43 1.00
N SER A 162 7.79 25.34 -0.10
CA SER A 162 7.78 26.36 -1.16
C SER A 162 6.73 26.00 -2.23
N SER A 163 5.72 26.84 -2.40
CA SER A 163 4.62 26.61 -3.38
C SER A 163 4.93 27.11 -4.80
N TYR A 164 5.96 27.95 -4.98
CA TYR A 164 6.17 28.71 -6.23
C TYR A 164 7.26 28.15 -7.16
N SER A 165 7.94 27.06 -6.78
CA SER A 165 9.07 26.52 -7.55
C SER A 165 9.16 25.01 -7.41
N TYR A 166 9.04 24.29 -8.52
CA TYR A 166 9.19 22.83 -8.61
C TYR A 166 10.59 22.34 -8.16
N LYS A 167 11.61 23.20 -8.25
CA LYS A 167 12.98 22.89 -7.79
C LYS A 167 13.20 23.06 -6.29
N LYS A 168 12.36 23.85 -5.61
CA LYS A 168 12.58 24.21 -4.19
C LYS A 168 11.54 23.50 -3.33
N ALA A 169 11.99 22.54 -2.53
CA ALA A 169 11.12 21.76 -1.65
C ALA A 169 10.58 22.62 -0.49
N GLY A 170 11.46 23.41 0.16
CA GLY A 170 11.05 24.22 1.31
C GLY A 170 12.17 24.99 2.00
N LYS A 171 11.83 25.56 3.15
CA LYS A 171 12.76 26.20 4.09
C LYS A 171 12.53 25.62 5.48
N LEU A 172 13.61 25.37 6.22
CA LEU A 172 13.58 24.95 7.63
C LEU A 172 14.33 25.97 8.47
N GLU A 173 13.76 26.37 9.59
CA GLU A 173 14.39 27.23 10.59
C GLU A 173 14.45 26.51 11.93
N VAL A 174 15.62 26.50 12.58
CA VAL A 174 15.80 25.93 13.93
C VAL A 174 15.93 27.06 14.95
N CYS A 175 14.90 27.24 15.77
CA CYS A 175 14.80 28.33 16.74
C CYS A 175 15.44 27.97 18.09
N ALA A 176 15.40 26.69 18.48
CA ALA A 176 15.97 26.24 19.75
C ALA A 176 17.45 25.89 19.64
N ASP A 177 18.25 26.31 20.62
CA ASP A 177 19.69 26.03 20.65
C ASP A 177 20.05 24.86 21.58
N TYR A 178 20.18 23.67 20.99
CA TYR A 178 20.61 22.44 21.66
C TYR A 178 21.82 21.78 20.98
N GLY A 179 22.53 22.52 20.12
CA GLY A 179 23.74 22.08 19.43
C GLY A 179 23.51 21.37 18.09
N GLN A 180 24.60 21.13 17.35
CA GLN A 180 24.56 20.64 15.95
C GLN A 180 23.88 19.28 15.78
N GLY A 181 24.03 18.37 16.75
CA GLY A 181 23.35 17.07 16.71
C GLY A 181 21.82 17.20 16.78
N PHE A 182 21.32 18.22 17.48
CA PHE A 182 19.90 18.54 17.50
C PHE A 182 19.46 19.11 16.16
N ASP A 183 20.20 20.06 15.58
CA ASP A 183 19.88 20.66 14.28
C ASP A 183 19.80 19.60 13.17
N LEU A 184 20.75 18.66 13.15
CA LEU A 184 20.74 17.53 12.20
C LEU A 184 19.52 16.62 12.41
N MET A 185 19.14 16.33 13.65
CA MET A 185 17.93 15.57 13.95
C MET A 185 16.67 16.30 13.46
N VAL A 186 16.58 17.62 13.69
CA VAL A 186 15.45 18.42 13.21
C VAL A 186 15.39 18.39 11.68
N LEU A 187 16.52 18.55 11.01
CA LEU A 187 16.63 18.44 9.54
C LEU A 187 16.16 17.08 9.03
N THR A 188 16.69 15.99 9.61
CA THR A 188 16.34 14.63 9.21
C THR A 188 14.86 14.33 9.44
N THR A 189 14.34 14.65 10.63
CA THR A 189 12.92 14.40 10.95
C THR A 189 11.98 15.25 10.10
N ALA A 190 12.29 16.53 9.86
CA ALA A 190 11.50 17.39 8.98
C ALA A 190 11.44 16.86 7.55
N LEU A 191 12.58 16.43 6.99
CA LEU A 191 12.65 15.84 5.66
C LEU A 191 11.97 14.47 5.58
N CYS A 192 12.08 13.62 6.62
CA CYS A 192 11.33 12.37 6.69
C CYS A 192 9.81 12.63 6.65
N LEU A 193 9.32 13.62 7.39
CA LEU A 193 7.90 14.00 7.40
C LEU A 193 7.45 14.54 6.05
N PHE A 194 8.24 15.45 5.47
CA PHE A 194 7.96 16.05 4.17
C PHE A 194 7.92 14.98 3.06
N GLU A 195 8.95 14.13 3.00
CA GLU A 195 9.06 13.07 2.00
C GLU A 195 8.01 11.98 2.20
N SER A 196 7.73 11.58 3.44
CA SER A 196 6.66 10.62 3.74
C SER A 196 5.30 11.17 3.33
N GLN A 197 5.01 12.44 3.63
CA GLN A 197 3.78 13.06 3.18
C GLN A 197 3.75 13.27 1.66
N ARG A 198 4.89 13.50 0.99
CA ARG A 198 4.96 13.55 -0.48
C ARG A 198 4.65 12.18 -1.10
N ARG A 199 5.29 11.11 -0.62
CA ARG A 199 5.03 9.73 -1.04
C ARG A 199 3.57 9.35 -0.77
N ARG A 200 2.99 9.81 0.35
CA ARG A 200 1.57 9.63 0.67
C ARG A 200 0.62 10.54 -0.09
N SER A 201 1.03 11.74 -0.48
CA SER A 201 0.20 12.65 -1.27
C SER A 201 0.18 12.24 -2.72
N ASN A 202 1.27 11.68 -3.23
CA ASN A 202 1.26 10.98 -4.51
C ASN A 202 0.33 9.75 -4.43
N SER A 203 0.14 9.17 -3.23
CA SER A 203 -0.89 8.16 -2.96
C SER A 203 -2.24 8.72 -2.44
N SER A 204 -2.45 10.05 -2.34
CA SER A 204 -3.68 10.69 -1.81
C SER A 204 -4.12 11.95 -2.58
N SER A 205 -3.58 12.19 -3.78
CA SER A 205 -4.14 13.14 -4.76
C SER A 205 -5.48 12.68 -5.35
N GLY A 206 -5.90 11.45 -5.03
CA GLY A 206 -7.29 10.97 -5.13
C GLY A 206 -8.05 11.11 -3.81
N GLY A 207 -8.69 12.28 -3.60
CA GLY A 207 -9.78 12.47 -2.62
C GLY A 207 -9.38 12.97 -1.22
N GLY A 208 -9.64 14.25 -0.93
CA GLY A 208 -9.90 14.73 0.43
C GLY A 208 -11.34 14.38 0.85
N GLY A 209 -11.78 14.44 2.10
CA GLY A 209 -11.17 14.77 3.39
C GLY A 209 -12.23 14.49 4.47
N GLY A 210 -11.80 14.46 5.75
CA GLY A 210 -12.64 14.18 6.92
C GLY A 210 -12.23 12.84 7.54
N GLY A 211 -11.54 12.72 8.67
CA GLY A 211 -11.33 13.69 9.74
C GLY A 211 -12.22 13.36 10.93
N LEU A 212 -12.07 12.18 11.54
CA LEU A 212 -12.54 11.92 12.89
C LEU A 212 -11.37 11.67 13.84
N ASN A 213 -11.47 12.26 15.02
CA ASN A 213 -11.28 11.49 16.24
C ASN A 213 -12.31 11.93 17.26
N SER A 214 -12.91 10.94 17.90
CA SER A 214 -13.26 11.04 19.32
C SER A 214 -12.35 10.10 20.11
N ASP A 215 -12.14 10.49 21.36
CA ASP A 215 -11.28 9.83 22.33
C ASP A 215 -11.87 8.50 22.84
N THR A 216 -10.96 7.55 23.04
CA THR A 216 -10.97 6.46 24.03
C THR A 216 -12.32 6.03 24.60
N ILE A 217 -13.08 5.31 23.79
CA ILE A 217 -13.96 4.22 24.23
C ILE A 217 -13.79 3.13 23.18
N GLN A 218 -13.52 1.90 23.61
CA GLN A 218 -13.35 0.77 22.71
C GLN A 218 -14.65 0.60 21.91
N CYS A 219 -14.59 0.94 20.62
CA CYS A 219 -15.69 0.80 19.67
C CYS A 219 -15.85 -0.69 19.37
N ASP A 220 -17.08 -1.20 19.38
CA ASP A 220 -17.40 -2.58 19.00
C ASP A 220 -17.51 -2.75 17.47
N GLU A 221 -17.25 -1.68 16.71
CA GLU A 221 -17.18 -1.63 15.23
C GLU A 221 -18.44 -2.15 14.49
N ALA A 222 -19.56 -2.31 15.19
CA ALA A 222 -20.84 -2.64 14.60
C ALA A 222 -21.30 -1.51 13.64
N ARG A 223 -21.70 -1.87 12.42
CA ARG A 223 -22.19 -0.93 11.38
C ARG A 223 -23.71 -1.08 11.22
N PRO A 224 -24.48 0.00 10.94
CA PRO A 224 -24.05 1.34 10.53
C PRO A 224 -23.63 2.26 11.68
N ILE A 225 -24.06 1.98 12.91
CA ILE A 225 -23.76 2.76 14.11
C ILE A 225 -23.33 1.77 15.20
N CYS A 226 -22.16 1.98 15.79
CA CYS A 226 -21.66 1.09 16.84
C CYS A 226 -22.53 1.20 18.10
N SER A 227 -22.55 0.18 18.97
CA SER A 227 -23.44 0.17 20.14
C SER A 227 -23.21 1.37 21.07
N ASN A 228 -21.97 1.87 21.11
CA ASN A 228 -21.61 3.04 21.89
C ASN A 228 -22.11 4.36 21.26
N CYS A 229 -22.07 4.48 19.93
CA CYS A 229 -22.61 5.64 19.20
C CYS A 229 -24.15 5.64 19.20
N SER A 230 -24.78 4.46 19.17
CA SER A 230 -26.23 4.31 19.30
C SER A 230 -26.74 4.80 20.66
N LYS A 231 -26.08 4.40 21.76
CA LYS A 231 -26.40 4.88 23.11
C LYS A 231 -26.15 6.37 23.31
N ARG A 232 -25.19 6.94 22.57
CA ARG A 232 -24.84 8.36 22.63
C ARG A 232 -25.63 9.24 21.66
N GLN A 233 -26.47 8.63 20.81
CA GLN A 233 -27.15 9.31 19.69
C GLN A 233 -26.19 10.17 18.86
N SER A 234 -24.98 9.66 18.62
CA SER A 234 -23.92 10.35 17.88
C SER A 234 -23.62 9.64 16.56
N GLU A 235 -23.21 10.40 15.54
CA GLU A 235 -22.88 9.90 14.20
C GLU A 235 -21.57 9.08 14.22
N CYS A 236 -21.51 7.97 13.46
CA CYS A 236 -20.46 6.95 13.53
C CYS A 236 -19.78 6.78 12.15
N GLU A 237 -18.50 7.18 12.00
CA GLU A 237 -17.76 7.09 10.72
C GLU A 237 -16.47 6.23 10.81
N TYR A 238 -16.00 5.67 9.68
CA TYR A 238 -14.91 4.69 9.59
C TYR A 238 -13.92 4.96 8.43
N GLU A 239 -12.60 4.74 8.61
CA GLU A 239 -11.49 5.00 7.63
C GLU A 239 -11.22 3.80 6.67
N SER A 240 -10.83 4.05 5.41
CA SER A 240 -10.73 3.07 4.30
C SER A 240 -9.30 2.54 4.01
N THR A 241 -9.17 1.28 3.59
CA THR A 241 -7.90 0.52 3.59
C THR A 241 -7.33 0.17 2.22
N SER A 242 -6.45 1.02 1.71
CA SER A 242 -5.58 0.71 0.56
C SER A 242 -4.11 1.06 0.87
N SER A 243 -3.34 0.08 1.33
CA SER A 243 -1.86 0.00 1.11
C SER A 243 -1.26 -1.30 1.68
N ILE A 244 -0.84 -2.21 0.80
CA ILE A 244 -0.08 -3.45 1.10
C ILE A 244 1.30 -3.39 0.40
N ARG A 245 2.35 -3.85 1.09
CA ARG A 245 3.77 -4.09 0.77
C ARG A 245 4.22 -5.33 1.56
N TRP A 246 5.23 -6.07 1.14
CA TRP A 246 5.65 -7.30 1.84
C TRP A 246 7.03 -7.07 2.44
N THR A 247 7.20 -7.29 3.75
CA THR A 247 8.52 -7.27 4.40
C THR A 247 8.68 -8.47 5.31
N ASN A 248 9.72 -9.27 5.05
CA ASN A 248 10.16 -10.37 5.91
C ASN A 248 10.92 -9.80 7.13
N GLU A 249 10.36 -9.95 8.32
CA GLU A 249 11.12 -9.97 9.57
C GLU A 249 10.69 -11.18 10.40
N SER A 250 11.65 -11.97 10.86
CA SER A 250 11.43 -13.14 11.71
C SER A 250 11.11 -12.72 13.15
N PRO A 251 10.02 -13.19 13.78
CA PRO A 251 9.70 -12.82 15.17
C PRO A 251 10.51 -13.63 16.18
N ARG A 252 11.03 -12.96 17.22
CA ARG A 252 11.49 -13.59 18.47
C ARG A 252 10.30 -13.72 19.46
N PRO A 253 10.22 -14.77 20.28
CA PRO A 253 9.05 -15.03 21.12
C PRO A 253 8.97 -14.08 22.33
N ARG A 254 7.77 -13.62 22.68
CA ARG A 254 7.48 -12.87 23.91
C ARG A 254 6.51 -13.67 24.80
N HIS A 255 6.92 -13.83 26.06
CA HIS A 255 6.22 -14.55 27.12
C HIS A 255 4.84 -13.97 27.46
N GLN A 256 3.87 -14.85 27.66
CA GLN A 256 2.58 -14.56 28.29
C GLN A 256 2.73 -14.50 29.82
N SER A 257 2.04 -13.56 30.47
CA SER A 257 1.69 -13.70 31.89
C SER A 257 0.20 -13.50 32.11
N SER A 258 -0.41 -14.54 32.66
CA SER A 258 -1.69 -14.60 33.37
C SER A 258 -1.87 -13.47 34.39
N ASN A 259 -3.11 -12.98 34.59
CA ASN A 259 -3.78 -13.05 35.89
C ASN A 259 -5.28 -12.66 35.89
N GLN A 260 -5.93 -13.18 36.94
CA GLN A 260 -7.33 -13.47 37.23
C GLN A 260 -8.29 -12.29 37.55
N PRO A 261 -9.62 -12.57 37.67
CA PRO A 261 -10.70 -11.61 37.91
C PRO A 261 -11.17 -11.54 39.38
N SER A 262 -12.02 -10.55 39.72
CA SER A 262 -12.83 -10.42 40.96
C SER A 262 -13.93 -9.35 40.75
N PRO A 263 -14.98 -9.22 41.60
CA PRO A 263 -16.17 -10.06 41.63
C PRO A 263 -17.51 -9.25 41.66
N GLU A 264 -18.61 -10.01 41.78
CA GLU A 264 -20.04 -9.68 41.71
C GLU A 264 -20.58 -8.65 42.74
N GLY A 265 -21.72 -8.05 42.39
CA GLY A 265 -22.63 -7.33 43.30
C GLY A 265 -24.09 -7.48 42.86
N SER A 266 -24.89 -8.12 43.72
CA SER A 266 -26.29 -8.50 43.59
C SER A 266 -27.27 -7.33 43.77
N GLN A 267 -28.49 -7.41 43.18
CA GLN A 267 -29.75 -6.99 43.83
C GLN A 267 -31.01 -7.42 43.04
N GLN A 268 -32.11 -7.51 43.79
CA GLN A 268 -33.29 -8.37 43.65
C GLN A 268 -34.40 -7.85 42.71
N ALA A 269 -35.28 -8.80 42.34
CA ALA A 269 -36.53 -8.66 41.58
C ALA A 269 -37.72 -8.19 42.44
N GLU A 270 -38.83 -7.74 41.81
CA GLU A 270 -40.15 -8.44 41.76
C GLU A 270 -41.23 -7.66 40.92
N PRO A 271 -42.46 -8.16 40.65
CA PRO A 271 -42.89 -8.60 39.31
C PRO A 271 -44.15 -7.91 38.75
N THR A 272 -44.56 -8.23 37.50
CA THR A 272 -45.98 -8.14 37.10
C THR A 272 -46.41 -9.16 36.05
N LEU A 273 -47.69 -9.51 36.14
CA LEU A 273 -48.42 -10.67 35.63
C LEU A 273 -48.65 -10.79 34.10
N ALA A 274 -48.63 -12.06 33.68
CA ALA A 274 -49.54 -12.76 32.75
C ALA A 274 -49.65 -12.33 31.27
N THR A 275 -49.45 -13.29 30.36
CA THR A 275 -50.57 -13.99 29.68
C THR A 275 -50.09 -15.21 28.90
N ASP A 276 -50.97 -16.20 28.91
CA ASP A 276 -50.82 -17.59 28.50
C ASP A 276 -50.95 -17.72 26.97
N SER A 277 -50.02 -18.43 26.30
CA SER A 277 -50.28 -18.92 24.94
C SER A 277 -49.54 -20.23 24.66
N SER A 278 -50.36 -21.27 24.51
CA SER A 278 -50.11 -22.61 24.00
C SER A 278 -49.00 -22.76 22.94
N PHE A 279 -47.77 -23.07 23.37
CA PHE A 279 -46.74 -23.75 22.54
C PHE A 279 -45.81 -24.66 23.38
N ASP A 280 -46.25 -25.11 24.56
CA ASP A 280 -45.42 -25.79 25.57
C ASP A 280 -45.12 -27.29 25.30
N ILE A 281 -45.17 -27.71 24.03
CA ILE A 281 -44.91 -29.11 23.62
C ILE A 281 -43.59 -29.23 22.83
N LEU A 282 -43.03 -28.15 22.25
CA LEU A 282 -41.72 -28.22 21.59
C LEU A 282 -40.52 -27.91 22.51
N GLY A 283 -40.73 -27.29 23.66
CA GLY A 283 -39.65 -26.89 24.59
C GLY A 283 -39.13 -28.02 25.50
N LYS A 284 -39.83 -29.15 25.58
CA LYS A 284 -39.53 -30.23 26.55
C LYS A 284 -38.52 -31.28 26.07
N LEU A 285 -37.90 -31.06 24.91
CA LEU A 285 -36.79 -31.90 24.43
C LEU A 285 -35.39 -31.35 24.78
N SER A 286 -35.31 -30.21 25.45
CA SER A 286 -34.03 -29.64 25.90
C SER A 286 -33.99 -29.52 27.42
N VAL A 287 -33.99 -30.67 28.12
CA VAL A 287 -33.52 -30.74 29.50
C VAL A 287 -32.23 -31.55 29.50
N GLY A 288 -31.13 -30.81 29.46
CA GLY A 288 -29.78 -31.26 29.80
C GLY A 288 -29.07 -30.05 30.38
N GLU A 289 -28.94 -30.02 31.71
CA GLU A 289 -28.36 -28.94 32.49
C GLU A 289 -26.95 -28.57 31.99
N GLY A 290 -26.69 -27.26 31.81
CA GLY A 290 -25.34 -26.77 31.57
C GLY A 290 -25.29 -25.38 30.93
N THR A 291 -25.17 -24.35 31.78
CA THR A 291 -24.77 -22.95 31.47
C THR A 291 -25.64 -22.19 30.45
N ALA A 292 -26.10 -21.00 30.82
CA ALA A 292 -26.82 -20.09 29.92
C ALA A 292 -25.91 -19.65 28.75
N ALA A 293 -25.87 -20.44 27.69
CA ALA A 293 -25.32 -20.04 26.41
C ALA A 293 -26.21 -18.90 25.86
N SER A 294 -25.60 -17.76 25.55
CA SER A 294 -26.30 -16.73 24.77
C SER A 294 -26.88 -17.37 23.50
N PRO A 295 -28.10 -17.00 23.07
CA PRO A 295 -28.71 -17.59 21.88
C PRO A 295 -27.76 -17.41 20.69
N VAL A 296 -27.47 -18.51 19.97
CA VAL A 296 -26.60 -18.50 18.79
C VAL A 296 -27.26 -17.62 17.72
N SER A 297 -26.83 -16.36 17.61
CA SER A 297 -27.34 -15.43 16.61
C SER A 297 -26.77 -15.76 15.23
N LEU A 298 -27.63 -16.11 14.28
CA LEU A 298 -27.24 -16.36 12.89
C LEU A 298 -26.81 -15.06 12.19
N ASN A 299 -25.57 -15.01 11.69
CA ASN A 299 -25.06 -13.88 10.92
C ASN A 299 -25.46 -14.02 9.44
N PHE A 300 -26.61 -13.47 9.07
CA PHE A 300 -27.14 -13.51 7.70
C PHE A 300 -26.22 -12.84 6.66
N SER A 301 -25.44 -11.82 7.06
CA SER A 301 -24.48 -11.18 6.15
C SER A 301 -23.38 -12.15 5.72
N ASN A 302 -22.80 -12.91 6.66
CA ASN A 302 -21.79 -13.91 6.33
C ASN A 302 -22.37 -15.06 5.49
N LEU A 303 -23.63 -15.45 5.73
CA LEU A 303 -24.33 -16.44 4.91
C LEU A 303 -24.56 -15.95 3.47
N GLU A 304 -24.94 -14.68 3.29
CA GLU A 304 -25.06 -14.06 1.96
C GLU A 304 -23.72 -14.07 1.21
N LEU A 305 -22.62 -13.72 1.88
CA LEU A 305 -21.28 -13.70 1.28
C LEU A 305 -20.78 -15.10 0.91
N MET A 306 -21.06 -16.11 1.75
CA MET A 306 -20.73 -17.51 1.43
C MET A 306 -21.59 -18.03 0.27
N MET A 307 -22.89 -17.68 0.24
CA MET A 307 -23.76 -17.99 -0.88
C MET A 307 -23.25 -17.36 -2.18
N GLN A 308 -22.81 -16.10 -2.13
CA GLN A 308 -22.19 -15.43 -3.27
C GLN A 308 -20.90 -16.14 -3.71
N TRP A 309 -20.09 -16.61 -2.77
CA TRP A 309 -18.89 -17.40 -3.09
C TRP A 309 -19.27 -18.62 -3.91
N CYS A 310 -20.16 -19.45 -3.39
CA CYS A 310 -20.55 -20.73 -4.00
C CYS A 310 -21.28 -20.57 -5.34
N ASN A 311 -21.99 -19.46 -5.54
CA ASN A 311 -22.79 -19.23 -6.73
C ASN A 311 -22.03 -18.48 -7.84
N SER A 312 -21.06 -17.61 -7.51
CA SER A 312 -20.51 -16.70 -8.51
C SER A 312 -19.04 -16.30 -8.31
N THR A 313 -18.58 -15.98 -7.09
CA THR A 313 -17.22 -15.41 -6.90
C THR A 313 -16.10 -16.37 -7.27
N TYR A 314 -16.27 -17.66 -7.00
CA TYR A 314 -15.25 -18.67 -7.29
C TYR A 314 -14.89 -18.76 -8.80
N HIS A 315 -15.81 -18.38 -9.70
CA HIS A 315 -15.55 -18.40 -11.15
C HIS A 315 -14.42 -17.45 -11.56
N SER A 316 -14.20 -16.36 -10.82
CA SER A 316 -13.08 -15.44 -11.10
C SER A 316 -11.70 -16.05 -10.83
N LEU A 317 -11.66 -17.14 -10.06
CA LEU A 317 -10.45 -17.89 -9.71
C LEU A 317 -10.34 -19.21 -10.49
N SER A 318 -11.46 -19.77 -10.92
CA SER A 318 -11.51 -20.99 -11.72
C SER A 318 -11.01 -20.74 -13.15
N ARG A 319 -10.26 -21.71 -13.68
CA ARG A 319 -9.71 -21.67 -15.05
C ARG A 319 -10.49 -22.55 -16.00
N ASN A 320 -11.03 -23.66 -15.51
CA ASN A 320 -11.73 -24.69 -16.27
C ASN A 320 -12.42 -25.68 -15.31
N GLY A 321 -13.11 -26.67 -15.88
CA GLY A 321 -13.84 -27.70 -15.13
C GLY A 321 -12.98 -28.55 -14.18
N ARG A 322 -11.63 -28.56 -14.28
CA ARG A 322 -10.75 -29.27 -13.34
C ARG A 322 -10.47 -28.45 -12.09
N THR A 323 -10.32 -27.13 -12.24
CA THR A 323 -10.08 -26.22 -11.10
C THR A 323 -11.37 -25.76 -10.43
N ASP A 324 -12.49 -25.85 -11.15
CA ASP A 324 -13.81 -25.44 -10.68
C ASP A 324 -14.20 -26.07 -9.33
N PRO A 325 -14.12 -27.41 -9.15
CA PRO A 325 -14.49 -28.03 -7.88
C PRO A 325 -13.57 -27.64 -6.73
N VAL A 326 -12.30 -27.32 -7.04
CA VAL A 326 -11.33 -26.90 -6.03
C VAL A 326 -11.74 -25.56 -5.43
N TRP A 327 -11.99 -24.55 -6.27
CA TRP A 327 -12.41 -23.23 -5.78
C TRP A 327 -13.83 -23.22 -5.23
N ARG A 328 -14.73 -24.01 -5.81
CA ARG A 328 -16.14 -24.05 -5.40
C ARG A 328 -16.35 -24.75 -4.05
N SER A 329 -15.66 -25.86 -3.80
CA SER A 329 -15.95 -26.75 -2.67
C SER A 329 -14.76 -26.92 -1.73
N LEU A 330 -13.59 -27.30 -2.27
CA LEU A 330 -12.44 -27.64 -1.42
C LEU A 330 -11.83 -26.41 -0.72
N VAL A 331 -11.86 -25.24 -1.35
CA VAL A 331 -11.38 -23.98 -0.75
C VAL A 331 -12.28 -23.55 0.42
N PRO A 332 -13.62 -23.51 0.30
CA PRO A 332 -14.50 -23.31 1.45
C PRO A 332 -14.33 -24.35 2.57
N GLU A 333 -14.17 -25.63 2.24
CA GLU A 333 -13.94 -26.69 3.24
C GLU A 333 -12.64 -26.45 4.01
N GLU A 334 -11.55 -26.11 3.33
CA GLU A 334 -10.28 -25.74 3.97
C GLU A 334 -10.46 -24.52 4.90
N ALA A 335 -11.24 -23.53 4.45
CA ALA A 335 -11.49 -22.29 5.17
C ALA A 335 -12.22 -22.50 6.52
N LEU A 336 -12.97 -23.59 6.69
CA LEU A 336 -13.60 -23.93 7.97
C LEU A 336 -12.59 -24.13 9.10
N SER A 337 -11.37 -24.54 8.76
CA SER A 337 -10.27 -24.73 9.72
C SER A 337 -9.22 -23.62 9.68
N GLN A 338 -9.35 -22.67 8.75
CA GLN A 338 -8.34 -21.66 8.43
C GLN A 338 -8.96 -20.26 8.39
N PRO A 339 -9.02 -19.53 9.53
CA PRO A 339 -9.72 -18.24 9.63
C PRO A 339 -9.26 -17.20 8.61
N LEU A 340 -7.96 -17.17 8.32
CA LEU A 340 -7.34 -16.39 7.26
C LEU A 340 -8.09 -16.54 5.92
N LEU A 341 -8.28 -17.79 5.50
CA LEU A 341 -8.86 -18.10 4.20
C LEU A 341 -10.35 -17.77 4.19
N MET A 342 -11.05 -18.03 5.31
CA MET A 342 -12.46 -17.67 5.45
C MET A 342 -12.68 -16.16 5.29
N HIS A 343 -11.85 -15.34 5.93
CA HIS A 343 -11.90 -13.90 5.74
C HIS A 343 -11.60 -13.48 4.30
N GLY A 344 -10.67 -14.14 3.61
CA GLY A 344 -10.46 -13.90 2.17
C GLY A 344 -11.67 -14.24 1.30
N ILE A 345 -12.34 -15.35 1.58
CA ILE A 345 -13.57 -15.74 0.86
C ILE A 345 -14.65 -14.68 1.04
N MET A 346 -14.87 -14.25 2.29
CA MET A 346 -15.86 -13.22 2.61
C MET A 346 -15.49 -11.86 1.97
N SER A 347 -14.21 -11.48 2.02
CA SER A 347 -13.75 -10.20 1.48
C SER A 347 -13.99 -10.10 -0.02
N LEU A 348 -13.62 -11.13 -0.78
CA LEU A 348 -13.78 -11.15 -2.23
C LEU A 348 -15.25 -11.28 -2.65
N SER A 349 -16.05 -12.06 -1.92
CA SER A 349 -17.49 -12.15 -2.18
C SER A 349 -18.21 -10.83 -1.95
N ALA A 350 -17.88 -10.11 -0.88
CA ALA A 350 -18.44 -8.79 -0.62
C ALA A 350 -18.04 -7.81 -1.74
N LEU A 351 -16.78 -7.85 -2.17
CA LEU A 351 -16.30 -7.01 -3.26
C LEU A 351 -17.01 -7.30 -4.59
N HIS A 352 -17.18 -8.58 -4.90
CA HIS A 352 -17.89 -9.02 -6.10
C HIS A 352 -19.35 -8.52 -6.11
N LEU A 353 -20.06 -8.60 -4.97
CA LEU A 353 -21.39 -8.02 -4.83
C LEU A 353 -21.39 -6.51 -5.05
N ALA A 354 -20.44 -5.78 -4.48
CA ALA A 354 -20.32 -4.33 -4.64
C ALA A 354 -20.15 -3.90 -6.12
N ARG A 355 -19.44 -4.71 -6.90
CA ARG A 355 -19.15 -4.45 -8.32
C ARG A 355 -20.29 -4.87 -9.26
N THR A 356 -20.98 -5.97 -8.95
CA THR A 356 -21.93 -6.60 -9.89
C THR A 356 -23.40 -6.33 -9.58
N LYS A 357 -23.74 -6.03 -8.32
CA LYS A 357 -25.10 -5.64 -7.97
C LYS A 357 -25.22 -4.13 -7.99
N ASP A 358 -26.18 -3.64 -8.78
CA ASP A 358 -26.58 -2.25 -8.71
C ASP A 358 -27.56 -2.07 -7.56
N ASN A 359 -27.01 -1.81 -6.37
CA ASN A 359 -27.80 -1.74 -5.15
C ASN A 359 -27.27 -0.65 -4.21
N HIS A 360 -28.17 -0.04 -3.45
CA HIS A 360 -27.85 0.96 -2.42
C HIS A 360 -26.86 0.44 -1.36
N ARG A 361 -26.74 -0.88 -1.20
CA ARG A 361 -25.79 -1.56 -0.30
C ARG A 361 -24.33 -1.58 -0.78
N ARG A 362 -24.01 -1.04 -1.96
CA ARG A 362 -22.63 -1.02 -2.50
C ARG A 362 -21.59 -0.51 -1.48
N PRO A 363 -21.79 0.61 -0.76
CA PRO A 363 -20.84 1.08 0.25
C PRO A 363 -20.66 0.10 1.41
N GLU A 364 -21.73 -0.56 1.86
CA GLU A 364 -21.69 -1.56 2.93
C GLU A 364 -20.87 -2.78 2.52
N TYR A 365 -21.06 -3.27 1.29
CA TYR A 365 -20.29 -4.38 0.77
C TYR A 365 -18.81 -4.02 0.61
N ILE A 366 -18.47 -2.81 0.14
CA ILE A 366 -17.07 -2.35 0.07
C ILE A 366 -16.46 -2.31 1.47
N SER A 367 -17.17 -1.74 2.43
CA SER A 367 -16.76 -1.71 3.84
C SER A 367 -16.51 -3.11 4.40
N THR A 368 -17.43 -4.05 4.14
CA THR A 368 -17.32 -5.44 4.59
C THR A 368 -16.15 -6.15 3.92
N ALA A 369 -15.96 -5.92 2.62
CA ALA A 369 -14.84 -6.44 1.86
C ALA A 369 -13.51 -5.99 2.48
N VAL A 370 -13.40 -4.69 2.77
CA VAL A 370 -12.26 -4.05 3.44
C VAL A 370 -11.99 -4.67 4.81
N ALA A 371 -13.00 -4.76 5.68
CA ALA A 371 -12.84 -5.27 7.03
C ALA A 371 -12.28 -6.70 7.05
N HIS A 372 -12.90 -7.59 6.27
CA HIS A 372 -12.43 -8.97 6.16
C HIS A 372 -11.06 -9.07 5.48
N GLN A 373 -10.79 -8.24 4.47
CA GLN A 373 -9.47 -8.23 3.83
C GLN A 373 -8.36 -7.86 4.81
N ASN A 374 -8.58 -6.86 5.67
CA ASN A 374 -7.59 -6.47 6.68
C ASN A 374 -7.32 -7.56 7.70
N GLN A 375 -8.38 -8.21 8.19
CA GLN A 375 -8.26 -9.30 9.15
C GLN A 375 -7.53 -10.50 8.53
N ALA A 376 -7.89 -10.85 7.29
CA ALA A 376 -7.20 -11.90 6.56
C ALA A 376 -5.71 -11.56 6.38
N LEU A 377 -5.37 -10.35 5.94
CA LEU A 377 -3.98 -9.94 5.76
C LEU A 377 -3.17 -9.90 7.06
N ALA A 378 -3.80 -9.54 8.18
CA ALA A 378 -3.16 -9.59 9.49
C ALA A 378 -2.74 -11.03 9.83
N LEU A 379 -3.67 -11.99 9.71
CA LEU A 379 -3.40 -13.41 9.92
C LEU A 379 -2.38 -13.96 8.92
N PHE A 380 -2.46 -13.55 7.66
CA PHE A 380 -1.56 -14.02 6.60
C PHE A 380 -0.10 -13.68 6.92
N ARG A 381 0.15 -12.48 7.45
CA ARG A 381 1.49 -12.01 7.81
C ARG A 381 2.12 -12.84 8.92
N GLU A 382 1.32 -13.38 9.84
CA GLU A 382 1.80 -14.25 10.91
C GLU A 382 2.35 -15.58 10.34
N PHE A 383 1.74 -16.09 9.26
CA PHE A 383 2.12 -17.36 8.65
C PHE A 383 3.20 -17.27 7.55
N LEU A 384 3.50 -16.07 7.03
CA LEU A 384 4.49 -15.87 5.97
C LEU A 384 5.87 -16.47 6.27
N GLY A 385 6.29 -16.43 7.53
CA GLY A 385 7.60 -16.92 7.96
C GLY A 385 7.66 -18.43 8.23
N ASP A 386 6.52 -19.10 8.26
CA ASP A 386 6.37 -20.52 8.60
C ASP A 386 5.31 -21.19 7.71
N VAL A 387 5.55 -21.14 6.40
CA VAL A 387 4.72 -21.87 5.43
C VAL A 387 5.11 -23.35 5.48
N ASN A 388 4.16 -24.20 5.87
CA ASN A 388 4.36 -25.64 6.03
C ASN A 388 3.14 -26.42 5.50
N SER A 389 3.21 -27.76 5.54
CA SER A 389 2.16 -28.60 4.95
C SER A 389 0.77 -28.40 5.55
N SER A 390 0.66 -27.89 6.78
CA SER A 390 -0.63 -27.66 7.46
C SER A 390 -1.36 -26.40 6.99
N ASN A 391 -0.63 -25.37 6.55
CA ASN A 391 -1.19 -24.08 6.13
C ASN A 391 -0.99 -23.77 4.64
N ALA A 392 -0.18 -24.57 3.92
CA ALA A 392 0.19 -24.33 2.53
C ALA A 392 -1.02 -24.16 1.60
N LYS A 393 -2.08 -24.98 1.74
CA LYS A 393 -3.30 -24.87 0.93
C LYS A 393 -4.02 -23.53 1.16
N ALA A 394 -4.18 -23.13 2.43
CA ALA A 394 -4.82 -21.88 2.78
C ALA A 394 -4.00 -20.66 2.35
N MET A 395 -2.68 -20.69 2.55
CA MET A 395 -1.77 -19.64 2.09
C MET A 395 -1.83 -19.47 0.58
N PHE A 396 -1.82 -20.58 -0.16
CA PHE A 396 -1.93 -20.58 -1.62
C PHE A 396 -3.27 -19.99 -2.10
N ALA A 397 -4.39 -20.49 -1.58
CA ALA A 397 -5.71 -20.04 -2.01
C ALA A 397 -5.95 -18.57 -1.66
N PHE A 398 -5.55 -18.15 -0.45
CA PHE A 398 -5.67 -16.76 -0.03
C PHE A 398 -4.80 -15.82 -0.88
N ALA A 399 -3.58 -16.22 -1.24
CA ALA A 399 -2.72 -15.41 -2.11
C ALA A 399 -3.38 -15.18 -3.49
N GLY A 400 -4.04 -16.19 -4.05
CA GLY A 400 -4.86 -16.06 -5.26
C GLY A 400 -6.02 -15.07 -5.08
N ILE A 401 -6.78 -15.19 -3.99
CA ILE A 401 -7.88 -14.29 -3.63
C ILE A 401 -7.41 -12.83 -3.56
N VAL A 402 -6.26 -12.58 -2.92
CA VAL A 402 -5.65 -11.25 -2.77
C VAL A 402 -5.36 -10.60 -4.13
N VAL A 403 -4.91 -11.38 -5.11
CA VAL A 403 -4.67 -10.86 -6.48
C VAL A 403 -5.98 -10.43 -7.13
N VAL A 404 -7.02 -11.28 -7.10
CA VAL A 404 -8.34 -10.95 -7.68
C VAL A 404 -8.93 -9.72 -7.02
N TYR A 405 -8.84 -9.68 -5.69
CA TYR A 405 -9.31 -8.58 -4.88
C TYR A 405 -8.67 -7.27 -5.33
N SER A 406 -7.36 -7.28 -5.59
CA SER A 406 -6.62 -6.07 -5.95
C SER A 406 -6.93 -5.55 -7.35
N PHE A 407 -7.23 -6.45 -8.29
CA PHE A 407 -7.78 -6.06 -9.59
C PHE A 407 -9.20 -5.49 -9.44
N GLY A 408 -10.07 -6.15 -8.67
CA GLY A 408 -11.48 -5.78 -8.55
C GLY A 408 -11.79 -4.62 -7.59
N PHE A 409 -10.81 -4.17 -6.80
CA PHE A 409 -11.04 -3.10 -5.84
C PHE A 409 -11.29 -1.77 -6.56
N PRO A 410 -12.34 -1.01 -6.20
CA PRO A 410 -12.66 0.26 -6.83
C PRO A 410 -11.48 1.22 -6.80
N GLN A 411 -11.11 1.69 -7.99
CA GLN A 411 -10.06 2.68 -8.18
C GLN A 411 -10.68 4.08 -8.06
N THR A 412 -9.93 5.07 -7.59
CA THR A 412 -10.49 6.38 -7.28
C THR A 412 -10.98 7.07 -8.57
N PRO A 413 -12.23 7.55 -8.62
CA PRO A 413 -12.72 8.29 -9.78
C PRO A 413 -12.09 9.68 -9.79
N GLY A 414 -11.17 9.93 -10.72
CA GLY A 414 -10.61 11.28 -10.94
C GLY A 414 -9.32 11.29 -11.77
N TRP A 415 -9.36 11.98 -12.91
CA TRP A 415 -8.25 12.18 -13.85
C TRP A 415 -7.27 13.28 -13.42
N LYS A 416 -7.01 13.44 -12.12
CA LYS A 416 -6.15 14.54 -11.65
C LYS A 416 -4.67 14.33 -11.99
N ASP A 417 -4.25 13.07 -12.14
CA ASP A 417 -2.90 12.69 -12.53
C ASP A 417 -2.90 11.35 -13.30
N PRO A 418 -2.55 11.34 -14.61
CA PRO A 418 -2.41 10.12 -15.40
C PRO A 418 -1.46 9.08 -14.79
N TRP A 419 -0.41 9.51 -14.07
CA TRP A 419 0.55 8.60 -13.44
C TRP A 419 -0.09 7.72 -12.36
N THR A 420 -1.13 8.21 -11.68
CA THR A 420 -1.84 7.44 -10.64
C THR A 420 -2.45 6.17 -11.23
N CYS A 421 -2.97 6.21 -12.46
CA CYS A 421 -3.55 5.03 -13.11
C CYS A 421 -2.51 3.95 -13.40
N VAL A 422 -1.30 4.38 -13.80
CA VAL A 422 -0.17 3.47 -14.03
C VAL A 422 0.31 2.90 -12.70
N ASP A 423 0.53 3.75 -11.70
CA ASP A 423 0.98 3.36 -10.36
C ASP A 423 0.04 2.34 -9.70
N ASP A 424 -1.28 2.51 -9.84
CA ASP A 424 -2.27 1.54 -9.36
C ASP A 424 -2.04 0.15 -9.99
N LEU A 425 -1.83 0.09 -11.31
CA LEU A 425 -1.59 -1.18 -12.01
C LEU A 425 -0.23 -1.76 -11.61
N LEU A 426 0.80 -0.92 -11.47
CA LEU A 426 2.11 -1.34 -10.98
C LEU A 426 2.02 -1.95 -9.58
N GLN A 427 1.18 -1.40 -8.70
CA GLN A 427 0.96 -1.98 -7.37
C GLN A 427 0.38 -3.39 -7.47
N VAL A 428 -0.57 -3.62 -8.38
CA VAL A 428 -1.13 -4.96 -8.64
C VAL A 428 -0.05 -5.90 -9.19
N LEU A 429 0.80 -5.44 -10.13
CA LEU A 429 1.91 -6.24 -10.66
C LEU A 429 2.90 -6.64 -9.54
N VAL A 430 3.27 -5.69 -8.67
CA VAL A 430 4.15 -5.94 -7.52
C VAL A 430 3.52 -6.95 -6.55
N LEU A 431 2.21 -6.87 -6.34
CA LEU A 431 1.48 -7.82 -5.50
C LEU A 431 1.48 -9.23 -6.09
N CYS A 432 1.21 -9.38 -7.40
CA CYS A 432 1.29 -10.66 -8.10
C CYS A 432 2.67 -11.32 -7.91
N ARG A 433 3.75 -10.53 -7.95
CA ARG A 433 5.11 -11.01 -7.66
C ARG A 433 5.30 -11.44 -6.21
N GLY A 434 4.74 -10.70 -5.24
CA GLY A 434 4.78 -11.09 -3.83
C GLY A 434 4.11 -12.45 -3.60
N VAL A 435 3.02 -12.71 -4.32
CA VAL A 435 2.34 -14.00 -4.32
C VAL A 435 3.23 -15.12 -4.85
N GLN A 436 4.07 -14.88 -5.87
CA GLN A 436 5.01 -15.89 -6.39
C GLN A 436 5.91 -16.50 -5.32
N GLN A 437 6.35 -15.72 -4.33
CA GLN A 437 7.16 -16.24 -3.22
C GLN A 437 6.37 -17.24 -2.37
N VAL A 438 5.12 -16.90 -2.03
CA VAL A 438 4.20 -17.78 -1.29
C VAL A 438 3.94 -19.05 -2.10
N LEU A 439 3.61 -18.91 -3.39
CA LEU A 439 3.38 -20.04 -4.29
C LEU A 439 4.60 -20.96 -4.36
N SER A 440 5.82 -20.39 -4.39
CA SER A 440 7.05 -21.18 -4.45
C SER A 440 7.28 -21.98 -3.17
N ALA A 441 7.08 -21.37 -2.00
CA ALA A 441 7.23 -22.01 -0.69
C ALA A 441 6.18 -23.11 -0.46
N SER A 442 4.94 -22.91 -0.92
CA SER A 442 3.85 -23.87 -0.76
C SER A 442 3.78 -24.92 -1.89
N SER A 443 4.55 -24.76 -2.98
CA SER A 443 4.32 -25.46 -4.25
C SER A 443 4.30 -26.99 -4.13
N THR A 444 5.24 -27.58 -3.40
CA THR A 444 5.33 -29.05 -3.24
C THR A 444 4.15 -29.58 -2.43
N SER A 445 3.87 -29.00 -1.26
CA SER A 445 2.76 -29.43 -0.41
C SER A 445 1.39 -29.26 -1.07
N VAL A 446 1.20 -28.20 -1.86
CA VAL A 446 -0.04 -28.00 -2.62
C VAL A 446 -0.16 -29.00 -3.77
N ARG A 447 0.94 -29.30 -4.47
CA ARG A 447 0.98 -30.24 -5.61
C ARG A 447 0.54 -31.64 -5.22
N ASP A 448 0.98 -32.08 -4.04
CA ASP A 448 0.72 -33.42 -3.52
C ASP A 448 -0.60 -33.51 -2.73
N SER A 449 -1.39 -32.42 -2.72
CA SER A 449 -2.68 -32.32 -2.03
C SER A 449 -3.87 -32.33 -2.99
N SER A 450 -5.08 -32.25 -2.44
CA SER A 450 -6.32 -32.06 -3.21
C SER A 450 -6.36 -30.76 -4.02
N PHE A 451 -5.48 -29.78 -3.74
CA PHE A 451 -5.34 -28.54 -4.52
C PHE A 451 -4.36 -28.67 -5.69
N GLY A 452 -3.74 -29.84 -5.88
CA GLY A 452 -2.77 -30.10 -6.95
C GLY A 452 -3.21 -29.67 -8.37
N PRO A 453 -4.49 -29.79 -8.76
CA PRO A 453 -4.97 -29.28 -10.05
C PRO A 453 -4.74 -27.78 -10.27
N LEU A 454 -4.68 -26.95 -9.22
CA LEU A 454 -4.44 -25.50 -9.34
C LEU A 454 -3.03 -25.17 -9.84
N LEU A 455 -2.06 -26.04 -9.58
CA LEU A 455 -0.66 -25.87 -10.01
C LEU A 455 -0.39 -26.37 -11.43
N ARG A 456 -1.26 -27.24 -11.96
CA ARG A 456 -1.11 -27.77 -13.32
C ARG A 456 -1.69 -26.77 -14.31
N LEU A 457 -0.92 -26.43 -15.33
CA LEU A 457 -1.44 -25.70 -16.49
C LEU A 457 -1.94 -26.75 -17.47
N ASP A 458 -3.17 -26.59 -17.94
CA ASP A 458 -3.65 -27.42 -19.04
C ASP A 458 -2.97 -26.97 -20.33
N ASP A 459 -2.74 -27.95 -21.20
CA ASP A 459 -2.24 -27.69 -22.54
C ASP A 459 -3.25 -26.83 -23.30
N TYR A 460 -2.74 -25.90 -24.09
CA TYR A 460 -3.53 -25.04 -24.96
C TYR A 460 -2.93 -25.08 -26.35
N GLU A 461 -3.79 -24.92 -27.36
CA GLU A 461 -3.30 -24.77 -28.73
C GLU A 461 -2.67 -23.38 -28.85
N SER A 462 -1.36 -23.33 -29.04
CA SER A 462 -0.67 -22.04 -29.23
C SER A 462 -1.09 -21.43 -30.55
N TYR A 463 -1.91 -20.39 -30.50
CA TYR A 463 -2.38 -19.66 -31.67
C TYR A 463 -2.19 -18.17 -31.45
N LEU A 464 -1.48 -17.51 -32.37
CA LEU A 464 -1.27 -16.06 -32.34
C LEU A 464 -1.78 -15.46 -33.65
N PRO A 465 -2.84 -14.63 -33.60
CA PRO A 465 -3.33 -13.93 -34.78
C PRO A 465 -2.26 -13.03 -35.39
N GLU A 466 -2.27 -12.90 -36.73
CA GLU A 466 -1.23 -12.22 -37.49
C GLU A 466 -1.08 -10.73 -37.11
N ASN A 467 -2.18 -10.03 -36.87
CA ASN A 467 -2.14 -8.64 -36.43
C ASN A 467 -1.43 -8.45 -35.07
N ILE A 468 -1.58 -9.42 -34.15
CA ILE A 468 -0.89 -9.39 -32.85
C ILE A 468 0.58 -9.73 -33.05
N ARG A 469 0.89 -10.75 -33.86
CA ARG A 469 2.25 -11.12 -34.23
C ARG A 469 3.02 -9.92 -34.78
N SER A 470 2.48 -9.28 -35.82
CA SER A 470 3.13 -8.10 -36.44
C SER A 470 3.25 -6.91 -35.50
N ALA A 471 2.36 -6.76 -34.51
CA ALA A 471 2.48 -5.72 -33.50
C ALA A 471 3.63 -6.00 -32.52
N LEU A 472 3.80 -7.25 -32.09
CA LEU A 472 4.88 -7.67 -31.20
C LEU A 472 6.24 -7.68 -31.91
N GLU A 473 6.29 -8.09 -33.18
CA GLU A 473 7.49 -7.99 -34.03
C GLU A 473 7.98 -6.55 -34.15
N ARG A 474 7.07 -5.58 -34.38
CA ARG A 474 7.43 -4.15 -34.37
C ARG A 474 7.98 -3.66 -33.03
N LEU A 475 7.53 -4.22 -31.90
CA LEU A 475 8.12 -3.90 -30.59
C LEU A 475 9.53 -4.47 -30.47
N GLN A 476 9.77 -5.68 -30.96
CA GLN A 476 11.10 -6.29 -30.98
C GLN A 476 12.06 -5.51 -31.89
N GLU A 477 11.62 -5.15 -33.09
CA GLU A 477 12.40 -4.32 -34.02
C GLU A 477 12.77 -2.96 -33.40
N ALA A 478 11.82 -2.31 -32.72
CA ALA A 478 12.09 -1.07 -32.00
C ALA A 478 13.08 -1.30 -30.85
N ASN A 479 12.91 -2.38 -30.07
CA ASN A 479 13.81 -2.74 -28.97
C ASN A 479 15.26 -2.87 -29.44
N GLU A 480 15.49 -3.62 -30.53
CA GLU A 480 16.81 -3.79 -31.14
C GLU A 480 17.37 -2.47 -31.69
N ALA A 481 16.54 -1.69 -32.38
CA ALA A 481 16.95 -0.40 -32.94
C ALA A 481 17.41 0.58 -31.85
N TYR A 482 16.70 0.69 -30.73
CA TYR A 482 17.12 1.54 -29.61
C TYR A 482 18.34 0.98 -28.88
N GLY A 483 18.41 -0.34 -28.69
CA GLY A 483 19.58 -1.02 -28.10
C GLY A 483 20.87 -0.79 -28.89
N ALA A 484 20.78 -0.68 -30.22
CA ALA A 484 21.94 -0.36 -31.07
C ALA A 484 22.45 1.08 -30.90
N HIS A 485 21.61 2.00 -30.41
CA HIS A 485 21.95 3.43 -30.29
C HIS A 485 22.20 3.90 -28.84
N ASP A 486 21.77 3.14 -27.84
CA ASP A 486 21.92 3.47 -26.41
C ASP A 486 22.45 2.28 -25.61
N ALA A 487 23.69 2.38 -25.12
CA ALA A 487 24.32 1.32 -24.32
C ALA A 487 23.70 1.15 -22.92
N THR A 488 22.84 2.08 -22.49
CA THR A 488 22.07 1.98 -21.24
C THR A 488 20.67 1.37 -21.43
N HIS A 489 20.33 1.02 -22.67
CA HIS A 489 19.08 0.35 -23.01
C HIS A 489 19.13 -1.13 -22.63
N GLU A 490 18.12 -1.59 -21.91
CA GLU A 490 18.05 -2.95 -21.38
C GLU A 490 17.43 -3.91 -22.44
N THR A 491 18.12 -4.09 -23.58
CA THR A 491 17.60 -4.83 -24.75
C THR A 491 17.11 -6.24 -24.38
N ASP A 492 17.93 -7.02 -23.68
CA ASP A 492 17.63 -8.42 -23.33
C ASP A 492 16.41 -8.52 -22.41
N LEU A 493 16.29 -7.59 -21.45
CA LEU A 493 15.17 -7.52 -20.52
C LEU A 493 13.85 -7.20 -21.23
N TYR A 494 13.87 -6.25 -22.17
CA TYR A 494 12.70 -5.94 -22.98
C TYR A 494 12.34 -7.09 -23.93
N HIS A 495 13.35 -7.74 -24.52
CA HIS A 495 13.15 -8.90 -25.39
C HIS A 495 12.41 -10.02 -24.65
N ASP A 496 12.91 -10.43 -23.48
CA ASP A 496 12.27 -11.43 -22.62
C ASP A 496 10.87 -11.01 -22.17
N THR A 497 10.65 -9.73 -21.86
CA THR A 497 9.33 -9.22 -21.46
C THR A 497 8.32 -9.30 -22.62
N ILE A 498 8.75 -8.97 -23.84
CA ILE A 498 7.93 -9.05 -25.05
C ILE A 498 7.64 -10.52 -25.41
N GLU A 499 8.59 -11.44 -25.28
CA GLU A 499 8.33 -12.88 -25.46
C GLU A 499 7.28 -13.41 -24.46
N LYS A 500 7.35 -12.99 -23.19
CA LYS A 500 6.34 -13.35 -22.18
C LYS A 500 4.96 -12.81 -22.55
N LEU A 501 4.90 -11.62 -23.13
CA LEU A 501 3.67 -11.01 -23.64
C LEU A 501 3.13 -11.80 -24.84
N GLU A 502 3.98 -12.25 -25.76
CA GLU A 502 3.60 -13.11 -26.89
C GLU A 502 3.03 -14.45 -26.41
N GLN A 503 3.69 -15.11 -25.45
CA GLN A 503 3.21 -16.35 -24.85
C GLN A 503 1.85 -16.17 -24.18
N MET A 504 1.64 -15.02 -23.50
CA MET A 504 0.36 -14.67 -22.90
C MET A 504 -0.74 -14.52 -23.96
N MET A 505 -0.47 -13.73 -25.01
CA MET A 505 -1.43 -13.50 -26.10
C MET A 505 -1.78 -14.80 -26.84
N SER A 506 -0.77 -15.66 -27.06
CA SER A 506 -0.95 -16.96 -27.70
C SER A 506 -1.82 -17.90 -26.86
N ALA A 507 -1.62 -17.91 -25.54
CA ALA A 507 -2.44 -18.70 -24.62
C ALA A 507 -3.90 -18.23 -24.60
N MET A 508 -4.14 -16.92 -24.60
CA MET A 508 -5.49 -16.36 -24.63
C MET A 508 -6.23 -16.74 -25.91
N HIS A 509 -5.60 -16.56 -27.07
CA HIS A 509 -6.19 -16.91 -28.35
C HIS A 509 -6.27 -18.42 -28.59
N GLY A 510 -5.46 -19.21 -27.88
CA GLY A 510 -5.56 -20.65 -27.74
C GLY A 510 -6.71 -21.16 -26.85
N GLY A 511 -7.56 -20.25 -26.33
CA GLY A 511 -8.74 -20.58 -25.53
C GLY A 511 -8.57 -20.41 -24.02
N MET A 512 -7.40 -19.99 -23.53
CA MET A 512 -7.17 -19.75 -22.10
C MET A 512 -7.68 -18.36 -21.69
N ASN A 513 -8.99 -18.22 -21.52
CA ASN A 513 -9.66 -16.93 -21.23
C ASN A 513 -9.87 -16.64 -19.74
N SER A 514 -9.07 -17.24 -18.86
CA SER A 514 -9.14 -16.99 -17.41
C SER A 514 -8.18 -15.86 -17.00
N MET A 515 -8.53 -15.13 -15.93
CA MET A 515 -7.65 -14.11 -15.34
C MET A 515 -6.27 -14.66 -14.92
N THR A 516 -6.12 -15.98 -14.74
CA THR A 516 -4.82 -16.60 -14.46
C THR A 516 -3.78 -16.27 -15.54
N VAL A 517 -4.18 -16.05 -16.79
CA VAL A 517 -3.25 -15.77 -17.89
C VAL A 517 -2.55 -14.42 -17.71
N VAL A 518 -3.31 -13.37 -17.41
CA VAL A 518 -2.76 -12.03 -17.15
C VAL A 518 -1.96 -11.99 -15.84
N CYS A 519 -2.43 -12.70 -14.80
CA CYS A 519 -1.66 -12.86 -13.56
C CYS A 519 -0.34 -13.61 -13.78
N ARG A 520 -0.30 -14.60 -14.67
CA ARG A 520 0.92 -15.36 -14.98
C ARG A 520 1.98 -14.47 -15.62
N TRP A 521 1.60 -13.58 -16.53
CA TRP A 521 2.52 -12.60 -17.08
C TRP A 521 3.07 -11.69 -15.98
N ALA A 522 2.19 -11.12 -15.14
CA ALA A 522 2.58 -10.26 -14.02
C ALA A 522 3.53 -10.93 -13.01
N ILE A 523 3.40 -12.25 -12.84
CA ILE A 523 4.28 -13.07 -12.00
C ILE A 523 5.65 -13.31 -12.67
N ARG A 524 5.68 -13.49 -14.00
CA ARG A 524 6.89 -13.92 -14.76
C ARG A 524 7.78 -12.79 -15.23
N VAL A 525 7.27 -11.56 -15.37
CA VAL A 525 8.12 -10.39 -15.70
C VAL A 525 9.22 -10.24 -14.65
N GLU A 526 10.32 -9.56 -14.96
CA GLU A 526 11.42 -9.36 -14.01
C GLU A 526 11.23 -8.12 -13.13
N SER A 527 11.90 -8.05 -11.98
CA SER A 527 11.80 -6.86 -11.11
C SER A 527 12.41 -5.64 -11.77
N ALA A 528 13.47 -5.82 -12.55
CA ALA A 528 14.10 -4.75 -13.31
C ALA A 528 13.12 -4.08 -14.28
N TYR A 529 12.28 -4.86 -14.98
CA TYR A 529 11.24 -4.29 -15.85
C TYR A 529 10.21 -3.45 -15.07
N VAL A 530 9.84 -3.89 -13.86
CA VAL A 530 8.94 -3.12 -12.99
C VAL A 530 9.61 -1.81 -12.52
N ASP A 531 10.92 -1.81 -12.31
CA ASP A 531 11.66 -0.61 -11.98
C ASP A 531 11.72 0.35 -13.17
N LEU A 532 11.89 -0.14 -14.40
CA LEU A 532 11.79 0.67 -15.62
C LEU A 532 10.40 1.31 -15.80
N LEU A 533 9.33 0.60 -15.40
CA LEU A 533 7.98 1.17 -15.39
C LEU A 533 7.81 2.29 -14.36
N ARG A 534 8.41 2.15 -13.17
CA ARG A 534 8.42 3.21 -12.12
C ARG A 534 9.26 4.42 -12.51
N GLU A 535 10.31 4.19 -13.29
CA GLU A 535 11.12 5.23 -13.92
C GLU A 535 10.43 5.85 -15.14
N HIS A 536 9.25 5.35 -15.51
CA HIS A 536 8.47 5.82 -16.65
C HIS A 536 9.23 5.73 -17.97
N ARG A 537 10.05 4.70 -18.14
CA ARG A 537 10.77 4.45 -19.39
C ARG A 537 9.76 4.19 -20.51
N PRO A 538 9.88 4.88 -21.66
CA PRO A 538 8.80 4.93 -22.64
C PRO A 538 8.53 3.57 -23.31
N LEU A 539 9.56 2.78 -23.65
CA LEU A 539 9.35 1.43 -24.19
C LEU A 539 8.66 0.50 -23.18
N ALA A 540 8.98 0.63 -21.88
CA ALA A 540 8.30 -0.11 -20.84
C ALA A 540 6.81 0.25 -20.78
N LEU A 541 6.48 1.55 -20.84
CA LEU A 541 5.09 2.01 -20.90
C LEU A 541 4.36 1.51 -22.15
N VAL A 542 5.02 1.48 -23.31
CA VAL A 542 4.45 0.92 -24.54
C VAL A 542 4.13 -0.57 -24.37
N ILE A 543 5.06 -1.37 -23.83
CA ILE A 543 4.81 -2.80 -23.56
C ILE A 543 3.63 -2.95 -22.57
N LEU A 544 3.52 -2.08 -21.57
CA LEU A 544 2.39 -2.07 -20.64
C LEU A 544 1.06 -1.77 -21.34
N VAL A 545 1.01 -0.95 -22.40
CA VAL A 545 -0.21 -0.74 -23.20
C VAL A 545 -0.66 -2.04 -23.88
N HIS A 546 0.28 -2.84 -24.39
CA HIS A 546 -0.06 -4.16 -24.96
C HIS A 546 -0.51 -5.16 -23.89
N TYR A 547 -0.02 -5.05 -22.65
CA TYR A 547 -0.61 -5.78 -21.52
C TYR A 547 -2.03 -5.28 -21.19
N CYS A 548 -2.29 -3.98 -21.25
CA CYS A 548 -3.64 -3.41 -21.11
C CYS A 548 -4.62 -3.94 -22.17
N LEU A 549 -4.14 -4.24 -23.39
CA LEU A 549 -4.96 -4.89 -24.41
C LEU A 549 -5.40 -6.30 -23.97
N ALA A 550 -4.52 -7.10 -23.37
CA ALA A 550 -4.89 -8.39 -22.81
C ALA A 550 -5.93 -8.25 -21.69
N LEU A 551 -5.78 -7.27 -20.79
CA LEU A 551 -6.79 -6.97 -19.78
C LEU A 551 -8.13 -6.59 -20.43
N HIS A 552 -8.11 -5.80 -21.51
CA HIS A 552 -9.29 -5.42 -22.25
C HIS A 552 -10.00 -6.61 -22.92
N PHE A 553 -9.28 -7.60 -23.46
CA PHE A 553 -9.90 -8.83 -23.96
C PHE A 553 -10.60 -9.63 -22.86
N LEU A 554 -10.09 -9.57 -21.63
CA LEU A 554 -10.68 -10.23 -20.46
C LEU A 554 -11.66 -9.35 -19.67
N ARG A 555 -12.07 -8.18 -20.18
CA ARG A 555 -12.96 -7.21 -19.50
C ARG A 555 -14.34 -7.74 -19.08
N HIS A 556 -14.75 -8.89 -19.61
CA HIS A 556 -15.96 -9.59 -19.18
C HIS A 556 -15.84 -10.14 -17.74
N ASN A 557 -14.62 -10.27 -17.22
CA ASN A 557 -14.36 -10.52 -15.81
C ASN A 557 -14.55 -9.20 -15.04
N TRP A 558 -15.49 -9.20 -14.09
CA TRP A 558 -15.87 -8.01 -13.31
C TRP A 558 -14.70 -7.29 -12.61
N CYS A 559 -13.60 -7.99 -12.35
CA CYS A 559 -12.41 -7.44 -11.70
C CYS A 559 -11.43 -6.75 -12.68
N LEU A 560 -11.58 -6.93 -14.00
CA LEU A 560 -10.66 -6.41 -15.02
C LEU A 560 -11.25 -5.29 -15.88
N ASP A 561 -12.55 -5.02 -15.74
CA ASP A 561 -13.39 -4.24 -16.66
C ASP A 561 -12.81 -2.88 -17.11
N GLU A 562 -12.26 -2.07 -16.19
CA GLU A 562 -11.83 -0.71 -16.49
C GLU A 562 -10.31 -0.54 -16.72
N TRP A 563 -9.51 -1.55 -16.36
CA TRP A 563 -8.04 -1.42 -16.35
C TRP A 563 -7.46 -1.16 -17.74
N GLY A 564 -7.91 -1.93 -18.73
CA GLY A 564 -7.40 -1.83 -20.10
C GLY A 564 -7.61 -0.43 -20.69
N VAL A 565 -8.80 0.13 -20.51
CA VAL A 565 -9.18 1.46 -21.03
C VAL A 565 -8.49 2.57 -20.23
N ARG A 566 -8.60 2.54 -18.90
CA ARG A 566 -8.09 3.61 -18.02
C ARG A 566 -6.59 3.80 -18.14
N VAL A 567 -5.83 2.71 -18.04
CA VAL A 567 -4.37 2.77 -17.98
C VAL A 567 -3.77 3.07 -19.36
N SER A 568 -4.28 2.45 -20.42
CA SER A 568 -3.79 2.72 -21.78
C SER A 568 -4.02 4.18 -22.19
N LYS A 569 -5.17 4.76 -21.85
CA LYS A 569 -5.47 6.17 -22.12
C LYS A 569 -4.54 7.09 -21.31
N ALA A 570 -4.27 6.77 -20.04
CA ALA A 570 -3.29 7.52 -19.25
C ALA A 570 -1.89 7.48 -19.88
N ILE A 571 -1.42 6.30 -20.27
CA ILE A 571 -0.10 6.13 -20.92
C ILE A 571 -0.02 6.93 -22.22
N TRP A 572 -1.08 6.93 -23.03
CA TRP A 572 -1.10 7.67 -24.30
C TRP A 572 -0.82 9.17 -24.15
N PHE A 573 -1.36 9.81 -23.10
CA PHE A 573 -1.09 11.22 -22.81
C PHE A 573 0.34 11.48 -22.34
N MET A 574 1.04 10.45 -21.85
CA MET A 574 2.40 10.55 -21.32
C MET A 574 3.47 10.17 -22.34
N LEU A 575 3.10 9.46 -23.41
CA LEU A 575 4.01 9.08 -24.48
C LEU A 575 4.24 10.24 -25.46
N ASP A 576 5.51 10.52 -25.72
CA ASP A 576 5.94 11.39 -26.82
C ASP A 576 5.58 10.79 -28.19
N ASP A 577 5.48 11.64 -29.22
CA ASP A 577 5.05 11.26 -30.56
C ASP A 577 5.90 10.16 -31.21
N GLN A 578 7.18 10.03 -30.82
CA GLN A 578 8.06 8.97 -31.32
C GLN A 578 7.66 7.56 -30.84
N TRP A 579 6.99 7.44 -29.68
CA TRP A 579 6.61 6.15 -29.09
C TRP A 579 5.17 5.74 -29.41
N ARG A 580 4.30 6.73 -29.69
CA ARG A 580 2.88 6.51 -30.02
C ARG A 580 2.64 5.51 -31.16
N PRO A 581 3.41 5.48 -32.27
CA PRO A 581 3.21 4.50 -33.35
C PRO A 581 3.29 3.03 -32.89
N LEU A 582 4.10 2.74 -31.86
CA LEU A 582 4.25 1.39 -31.30
C LEU A 582 3.07 0.97 -30.42
N ALA A 583 2.42 1.94 -29.78
CA ALA A 583 1.21 1.71 -28.98
C ALA A 583 -0.10 1.82 -29.79
N GLN A 584 -0.06 2.49 -30.94
CA GLN A 584 -1.25 2.92 -31.70
C GLN A 584 -2.21 1.78 -32.04
N TRP A 585 -1.69 0.64 -32.49
CA TRP A 585 -2.54 -0.52 -32.80
C TRP A 585 -3.30 -1.02 -31.56
N ALA A 586 -2.62 -1.20 -30.43
CA ALA A 586 -3.26 -1.61 -29.18
C ALA A 586 -4.30 -0.58 -28.71
N MET A 587 -4.03 0.72 -28.91
CA MET A 587 -5.00 1.77 -28.62
C MET A 587 -6.25 1.68 -29.48
N MET A 588 -6.12 1.39 -30.78
CA MET A 588 -7.27 1.18 -31.67
C MET A 588 -8.12 -0.01 -31.25
N GLU A 589 -7.50 -1.11 -30.82
CA GLU A 589 -8.22 -2.30 -30.36
C GLU A 589 -8.94 -2.05 -29.01
N ILE A 590 -8.39 -1.23 -28.12
CA ILE A 590 -8.99 -0.91 -26.82
C ILE A 590 -10.09 0.16 -26.93
N HIS A 591 -9.87 1.21 -27.71
CA HIS A 591 -10.71 2.42 -27.73
C HIS A 591 -11.54 2.59 -29.02
N GLY A 592 -11.31 1.76 -30.03
CA GLY A 592 -11.93 1.87 -31.35
C GLY A 592 -11.06 2.64 -32.37
N ARG A 593 -11.38 2.50 -33.66
CA ARG A 593 -10.54 3.01 -34.77
C ARG A 593 -10.47 4.53 -34.86
N ASP A 594 -11.48 5.23 -34.36
CA ASP A 594 -11.59 6.70 -34.41
C ASP A 594 -11.25 7.35 -33.06
N PHE A 595 -10.44 6.69 -32.23
CA PHE A 595 -10.11 7.22 -30.92
C PHE A 595 -9.39 8.58 -31.06
N THR A 596 -10.06 9.61 -30.58
CA THR A 596 -9.53 10.97 -30.44
C THR A 596 -9.60 11.28 -28.96
N PHE A 597 -8.43 11.47 -28.35
CA PHE A 597 -8.38 11.94 -26.97
C PHE A 597 -8.25 13.45 -27.02
N ASP A 598 -9.37 14.15 -26.95
CA ASP A 598 -9.35 15.59 -26.76
C ASP A 598 -8.61 15.92 -25.47
N VAL A 599 -7.66 16.84 -25.55
CA VAL A 599 -6.96 17.38 -24.39
C VAL A 599 -7.90 18.35 -23.68
N GLU A 600 -8.94 17.84 -23.03
CA GLU A 600 -9.69 18.63 -22.06
C GLU A 600 -8.87 18.73 -20.77
N MET A 601 -7.91 19.66 -20.78
CA MET A 601 -7.35 20.22 -19.55
C MET A 601 -8.41 21.14 -18.93
N SER A 602 -9.17 20.63 -17.96
CA SER A 602 -10.00 21.47 -17.06
C SER A 602 -9.64 21.22 -15.60
#